data_AF-A0AAJ1X9Y0-F1
#
_entry.id   AF-A0AAJ1X9Y0-F1
#
_cell.length_a   1.000
_cell.length_b   1.000
_cell.length_c   1.000
_cell.angle_alpha   90.00
_cell.angle_beta   90.00
_cell.angle_gamma   90.00
#
_symmetry.space_group_name_H-M   'P 1'
#
loop_
_entity.id
_entity.type
_entity.pdbx_description
1 polymer ?
#
loop_
_entity_poly.entity_id
_entity_poly.type
_entity_poly.pdbx_seq_one_letter_code
_entity_poly.pdbx_strand_id
1 'polypeptide(L)'
;NIIDFPPAPKLDPFGKLVPEKASPLELKGEQVFFGNGRCAECHVPQTSFLDNNMHDLKLERFYEPGKTYNGMVTLPDGPIKTFTLRGIKDSPPYLHDGRLLTLDDTVEFFNLVLGTKLATDEKEALVAYLRTL
;
A
#
# COMPACT_ATOMS: atom_id res chain seq x y z
N ASN A 1 4.90 -7.03 22.05
CA ASN A 1 5.54 -6.11 21.10
C ASN A 1 5.14 -4.69 21.43
N ILE A 2 6.05 -3.93 22.02
CA ILE A 2 5.91 -2.47 22.20
C ILE A 2 6.37 -1.86 20.87
N ILE A 3 5.44 -1.69 19.94
CA ILE A 3 5.64 -0.84 18.77
C ILE A 3 4.54 0.19 18.91
N ASP A 4 4.93 1.40 19.31
CA ASP A 4 4.03 2.54 19.33
C ASP A 4 3.95 3.10 17.91
N PHE A 5 2.78 2.98 17.30
CA PHE A 5 2.56 3.50 15.95
C PHE A 5 2.12 4.95 16.02
N PRO A 6 2.44 5.79 15.00
CA PRO A 6 1.90 7.13 14.91
C PRO A 6 0.36 7.14 15.05
N PRO A 7 -0.24 8.18 15.66
CA PRO A 7 -1.68 8.24 15.87
C PRO A 7 -2.46 8.17 14.55
N ALA A 8 -3.55 7.39 14.54
CA ALA A 8 -4.58 7.49 13.51
C ALA A 8 -5.94 7.74 14.17
N PRO A 9 -6.28 9.00 14.43
CA PRO A 9 -7.44 9.37 15.25
C PRO A 9 -8.79 9.01 14.60
N LYS A 10 -8.78 8.70 13.30
CA LYS A 10 -9.95 8.29 12.51
C LYS A 10 -10.21 6.79 12.55
N LEU A 11 -9.29 5.97 13.06
CA LEU A 11 -9.50 4.53 13.19
C LEU A 11 -10.14 4.16 14.53
N ASP A 12 -10.96 3.13 14.50
CA ASP A 12 -11.45 2.42 15.67
C ASP A 12 -10.41 1.38 16.16
N PRO A 13 -10.65 0.69 17.30
CA PRO A 13 -9.75 -0.35 17.79
C PRO A 13 -9.55 -1.56 16.86
N PHE A 14 -10.37 -1.72 15.82
CA PHE A 14 -10.28 -2.78 14.83
C PHE A 14 -9.60 -2.34 13.53
N GLY A 15 -9.11 -1.09 13.47
CA GLY A 15 -8.43 -0.53 12.31
C GLY A 15 -9.38 -0.15 11.18
N LYS A 16 -10.66 0.10 11.47
CA LYS A 16 -11.64 0.63 10.52
C LYS A 16 -11.87 2.11 10.74
N LEU A 17 -12.20 2.85 9.68
CA LEU A 17 -12.59 4.24 9.81
C LEU A 17 -13.87 4.38 10.62
N VAL A 18 -13.86 5.33 11.55
CA VAL A 18 -15.06 5.82 12.23
C VAL A 18 -15.79 6.77 11.27
N PRO A 19 -17.00 6.44 10.79
CA PRO A 19 -17.68 7.21 9.74
C PRO A 19 -17.88 8.70 10.07
N GLU A 20 -18.10 9.04 11.34
CA GLU A 20 -18.31 10.42 11.79
C GLU A 20 -17.03 11.26 11.77
N LYS A 21 -15.85 10.62 11.69
CA LYS A 21 -14.55 11.27 11.66
C LYS A 21 -13.90 11.27 10.28
N ALA A 22 -14.45 10.52 9.33
CA ALA A 22 -13.91 10.32 8.00
C ALA A 22 -14.71 11.09 6.95
N SER A 23 -14.01 11.59 5.93
CA SER A 23 -14.64 12.19 4.76
C SER A 23 -15.26 11.09 3.86
N PRO A 24 -16.22 11.44 2.99
CA PRO A 24 -16.75 10.50 2.01
C PRO A 24 -15.68 9.88 1.11
N LEU A 25 -14.63 10.64 0.78
CA LEU A 25 -13.52 10.16 -0.05
C LEU A 25 -12.67 9.12 0.69
N GLU A 26 -12.38 9.33 1.98
CA GLU A 26 -11.65 8.36 2.82
C GLU A 26 -12.46 7.08 3.02
N LEU A 27 -13.78 7.18 3.23
CA LEU A 27 -14.67 6.02 3.34
C LEU A 27 -14.75 5.23 2.03
N LYS A 28 -14.82 5.92 0.89
CA LYS A 28 -14.70 5.26 -0.42
C LYS A 28 -13.35 4.56 -0.58
N GLY A 29 -12.27 5.20 -0.13
CA GLY A 29 -10.93 4.62 -0.17
C GLY A 29 -10.82 3.35 0.67
N GLU A 30 -11.45 3.33 1.84
CA GLU A 30 -11.56 2.14 2.67
C GLU A 30 -12.32 1.02 1.94
N GLN A 31 -13.45 1.33 1.29
CA GLN A 31 -14.19 0.35 0.49
C GLN A 31 -13.34 -0.25 -0.63
N VAL A 32 -12.55 0.58 -1.34
CA VAL A 32 -11.61 0.12 -2.37
C VAL A 32 -10.53 -0.77 -1.74
N PHE A 33 -9.95 -0.37 -0.61
CA PHE A 33 -8.90 -1.10 0.09
C PHE A 33 -9.30 -2.52 0.48
N PHE A 34 -10.52 -2.69 1.01
CA PHE A 34 -11.07 -3.99 1.40
C PHE A 34 -11.77 -4.73 0.26
N GLY A 35 -12.01 -4.06 -0.87
CA GLY A 35 -12.75 -4.59 -2.01
C GLY A 35 -11.86 -4.83 -3.23
N ASN A 36 -12.18 -4.16 -4.33
CA ASN A 36 -11.53 -4.34 -5.63
C ASN A 36 -10.04 -3.94 -5.66
N GLY A 37 -9.57 -3.12 -4.73
CA GLY A 37 -8.15 -2.83 -4.55
C GLY A 37 -7.35 -4.00 -3.99
N ARG A 38 -8.01 -4.99 -3.34
CA ARG A 38 -7.41 -6.21 -2.78
C ARG A 38 -6.27 -5.97 -1.78
N CYS A 39 -6.11 -4.74 -1.28
CA CYS A 39 -5.00 -4.34 -0.44
C CYS A 39 -5.01 -5.07 0.91
N ALA A 40 -6.21 -5.32 1.43
CA ALA A 40 -6.44 -6.02 2.68
C ALA A 40 -6.09 -7.53 2.65
N GLU A 41 -5.78 -8.10 1.48
CA GLU A 41 -5.32 -9.50 1.39
C GLU A 41 -3.94 -9.69 2.04
N CYS A 42 -3.11 -8.65 2.04
CA CYS A 42 -1.79 -8.64 2.71
C CYS A 42 -1.75 -7.65 3.88
N HIS A 43 -2.42 -6.50 3.78
CA HIS A 43 -2.40 -5.46 4.81
C HIS A 43 -3.58 -5.58 5.77
N VAL A 44 -3.50 -6.55 6.68
CA VAL A 44 -4.59 -6.93 7.60
C VAL A 44 -4.69 -5.98 8.80
N PRO A 45 -5.83 -5.28 9.03
CA PRO A 45 -5.95 -4.26 10.08
C PRO A 45 -5.74 -4.78 11.51
N GLN A 46 -6.25 -5.98 11.82
CA GLN A 46 -6.20 -6.57 13.16
C GLN A 46 -4.76 -6.77 13.65
N THR A 47 -3.83 -6.91 12.71
CA THR A 47 -2.41 -7.07 12.94
C THR A 47 -1.65 -5.79 12.57
N SER A 48 -2.27 -4.61 12.68
CA SER A 48 -1.66 -3.31 12.36
C SER A 48 -1.32 -3.15 10.87
N PHE A 49 -2.17 -3.62 9.97
CA PHE A 49 -1.98 -3.55 8.51
C PHE A 49 -0.75 -4.32 8.00
N LEU A 50 -0.44 -5.46 8.63
CA LEU A 50 0.59 -6.39 8.18
C LEU A 50 0.13 -7.83 8.40
N ASP A 51 0.48 -8.77 7.53
CA ASP A 51 0.14 -10.19 7.69
C ASP A 51 1.31 -11.05 8.22
N ASN A 52 2.49 -10.45 8.41
CA ASN A 52 3.74 -11.11 8.77
C ASN A 52 4.27 -12.13 7.73
N ASN A 53 3.77 -12.11 6.49
CA ASN A 53 4.26 -13.00 5.43
C ASN A 53 5.21 -12.28 4.45
N MET A 54 5.82 -13.07 3.59
CA MET A 54 6.61 -12.63 2.45
C MET A 54 5.81 -12.88 1.17
N HIS A 55 5.76 -11.91 0.27
CA HIS A 55 5.06 -12.00 -1.01
C HIS A 55 5.99 -11.65 -2.15
N ASP A 56 5.95 -12.47 -3.19
CA ASP A 56 6.68 -12.19 -4.42
C ASP A 56 5.74 -11.53 -5.43
N LEU A 57 6.00 -10.26 -5.73
CA LEU A 57 5.20 -9.50 -6.69
C LEU A 57 5.47 -9.89 -8.14
N LYS A 58 6.47 -10.74 -8.43
CA LYS A 58 6.84 -11.24 -9.76
C LYS A 58 7.15 -10.14 -10.78
N LEU A 59 7.78 -9.04 -10.35
CA LEU A 59 7.95 -7.83 -11.15
C LEU A 59 8.77 -8.04 -12.43
N GLU A 60 9.57 -9.10 -12.49
CA GLU A 60 10.32 -9.53 -13.67
C GLU A 60 9.44 -9.81 -14.90
N ARG A 61 8.11 -9.84 -14.76
CA ARG A 61 7.19 -9.84 -15.93
C ARG A 61 7.14 -8.52 -16.69
N PHE A 62 7.64 -7.42 -16.11
CA PHE A 62 7.59 -6.07 -16.68
C PHE A 62 8.91 -5.58 -17.24
N TYR A 63 10.01 -6.31 -17.04
CA TYR A 63 11.34 -5.96 -17.53
C TYR A 63 12.15 -7.23 -17.80
N GLU A 64 13.26 -7.10 -18.53
CA GLU A 64 14.18 -8.23 -18.72
C GLU A 64 15.23 -8.25 -17.60
N PRO A 65 15.30 -9.33 -16.80
CA PRO A 65 16.34 -9.48 -15.78
C PRO A 65 17.74 -9.57 -16.41
N GLY A 66 18.74 -9.07 -15.68
CA GLY A 66 20.15 -9.07 -16.10
C GLY A 66 20.52 -7.95 -17.06
N LYS A 67 19.57 -7.10 -17.49
CA LYS A 67 19.86 -5.92 -18.31
C LYS A 67 20.33 -4.75 -17.45
N THR A 68 21.21 -3.95 -18.00
CA THR A 68 21.67 -2.71 -17.35
C THR A 68 20.88 -1.52 -17.88
N TYR A 69 20.27 -0.76 -16.97
CA TYR A 69 19.65 0.54 -17.25
C TYR A 69 20.27 1.58 -16.33
N ASN A 70 20.76 2.69 -16.88
CA ASN A 70 21.39 3.77 -16.12
C ASN A 70 22.48 3.29 -15.14
N GLY A 71 23.25 2.26 -15.52
CA GLY A 71 24.30 1.68 -14.68
C GLY A 71 23.81 0.70 -13.60
N MET A 72 22.50 0.43 -13.50
CA MET A 72 21.92 -0.54 -12.56
C MET A 72 21.49 -1.81 -13.30
N VAL A 73 21.81 -2.98 -12.73
CA VAL A 73 21.38 -4.27 -13.27
C VAL A 73 20.00 -4.60 -12.73
N THR A 74 19.05 -4.92 -13.61
CA THR A 74 17.71 -5.38 -13.22
C THR A 74 17.79 -6.78 -12.66
N LEU A 75 17.37 -6.96 -11.40
CA LEU A 75 17.29 -8.26 -10.75
C LEU A 75 15.85 -8.45 -10.23
N PRO A 76 15.31 -9.68 -10.23
CA PRO A 76 14.05 -9.96 -9.57
C PRO A 76 14.14 -9.60 -8.08
N ASP A 77 13.13 -8.92 -7.56
CA ASP A 77 13.08 -8.56 -6.14
C ASP A 77 12.91 -9.80 -5.24
N GLY A 78 12.24 -10.83 -5.76
CA GLY A 78 11.86 -12.01 -4.99
C GLY A 78 10.80 -11.71 -3.92
N PRO A 79 10.63 -12.60 -2.93
CA PRO A 79 9.69 -12.39 -1.84
C PRO A 79 10.11 -11.20 -0.96
N ILE A 80 9.20 -10.24 -0.77
CA ILE A 80 9.37 -9.08 0.10
C ILE A 80 8.37 -9.19 1.25
N LYS A 81 8.79 -8.81 2.46
CA LYS A 81 7.90 -8.80 3.62
C LYS A 81 6.81 -7.73 3.46
N THR A 82 5.57 -8.05 3.82
CA THR A 82 4.55 -7.00 4.00
C THR A 82 4.94 -6.07 5.15
N PHE A 83 5.14 -4.79 4.85
CA PHE A 83 5.34 -3.76 5.86
C PHE A 83 3.99 -3.24 6.38
N THR A 84 3.97 -2.77 7.62
CA THR A 84 2.79 -2.10 8.19
C THR A 84 2.45 -0.83 7.39
N LEU A 85 1.17 -0.52 7.29
CA LEU A 85 0.70 0.77 6.75
C LEU A 85 0.43 1.81 7.84
N ARG A 86 0.61 1.48 9.13
CA ARG A 86 0.49 2.43 10.23
C ARG A 86 1.57 3.51 10.09
N GLY A 87 1.16 4.77 9.96
CA GLY A 87 2.08 5.90 9.77
C GLY A 87 2.67 6.03 8.36
N ILE A 88 2.11 5.33 7.36
CA ILE A 88 2.65 5.32 5.99
C ILE A 88 2.78 6.72 5.36
N LYS A 89 1.93 7.67 5.74
CA LYS A 89 1.99 9.05 5.23
C LYS A 89 3.27 9.80 5.58
N ASP A 90 3.99 9.35 6.61
CA ASP A 90 5.16 10.04 7.17
C ASP A 90 6.49 9.42 6.74
N SER A 91 6.48 8.42 5.85
CA SER A 91 7.68 7.64 5.48
C SER A 91 7.93 7.50 3.96
N PRO A 92 7.91 8.59 3.15
CA PRO A 92 8.43 8.51 1.79
C PRO A 92 9.97 8.36 1.79
N PRO A 93 10.56 7.74 0.74
CA PRO A 93 9.90 7.07 -0.37
C PRO A 93 9.41 5.67 0.00
N TYR A 94 8.56 5.10 -0.86
CA TYR A 94 7.82 3.86 -0.68
C TYR A 94 8.40 2.69 -1.48
N LEU A 95 7.96 1.48 -1.10
CA LEU A 95 8.51 0.17 -1.50
C LEU A 95 9.92 -0.08 -0.93
N HIS A 96 10.34 -1.35 -0.92
CA HIS A 96 11.57 -1.78 -0.25
C HIS A 96 12.87 -1.15 -0.79
N ASP A 97 12.84 -0.65 -2.03
CA ASP A 97 13.96 -0.01 -2.72
C ASP A 97 13.77 1.50 -2.89
N GLY A 98 12.68 2.08 -2.35
CA GLY A 98 12.43 3.51 -2.38
C GLY A 98 12.12 4.07 -3.78
N ARG A 99 11.76 3.23 -4.77
CA ARG A 99 11.52 3.70 -6.14
C ARG A 99 10.22 4.51 -6.30
N LEU A 100 9.31 4.45 -5.33
CA LEU A 100 7.99 5.09 -5.39
C LEU A 100 8.01 6.34 -4.50
N LEU A 101 7.96 7.53 -5.10
CA LEU A 101 8.20 8.77 -4.35
C LEU A 101 6.98 9.23 -3.54
N THR A 102 5.79 8.87 -4.00
CA THR A 102 4.51 9.31 -3.42
C THR A 102 3.55 8.14 -3.16
N LEU A 103 2.53 8.38 -2.34
CA LEU A 103 1.43 7.41 -2.16
C LEU A 103 0.66 7.21 -3.46
N ASP A 104 0.53 8.25 -4.28
CA ASP A 104 -0.08 8.19 -5.60
C ASP A 104 0.70 7.24 -6.52
N ASP A 105 2.04 7.33 -6.55
CA ASP A 105 2.90 6.38 -7.28
C ASP A 105 2.75 4.95 -6.73
N THR A 106 2.60 4.82 -5.42
CA THR A 106 2.42 3.52 -4.75
C THR A 106 1.11 2.86 -5.16
N VAL A 107 0.01 3.62 -5.11
CA VAL A 107 -1.30 3.13 -5.52
C VAL A 107 -1.31 2.76 -7.01
N GLU A 108 -0.72 3.59 -7.87
CA GLU A 108 -0.65 3.28 -9.30
C GLU A 108 0.22 2.05 -9.58
N PHE A 109 1.37 1.93 -8.91
CA PHE A 109 2.22 0.77 -9.02
C PHE A 109 1.47 -0.53 -8.70
N PHE A 110 0.79 -0.60 -7.55
CA PHE A 110 0.04 -1.81 -7.19
C PHE A 110 -1.19 -2.04 -8.06
N ASN A 111 -1.83 -0.98 -8.56
CA ASN A 111 -2.92 -1.10 -9.54
C ASN A 111 -2.45 -1.82 -10.83
N LEU A 112 -1.27 -1.45 -11.35
CA LEU A 112 -0.68 -2.07 -12.53
C LEU A 112 -0.15 -3.48 -12.25
N VAL A 113 0.58 -3.65 -11.15
CA VAL A 113 1.20 -4.93 -10.76
C VAL A 113 0.13 -5.97 -10.47
N LEU A 114 -0.89 -5.65 -9.68
CA LEU A 114 -1.94 -6.60 -9.30
C LEU A 114 -3.06 -6.69 -10.35
N GLY A 115 -3.08 -5.80 -11.35
CA GLY A 115 -4.08 -5.80 -12.42
C GLY A 115 -5.50 -5.53 -11.92
N THR A 116 -5.66 -4.72 -10.86
CA THR A 116 -6.95 -4.44 -10.21
C THR A 116 -7.86 -3.54 -11.06
N LYS A 117 -7.29 -2.80 -12.03
CA LYS A 117 -8.03 -1.94 -12.97
C LYS A 117 -8.86 -0.87 -12.26
N LEU A 118 -8.34 -0.31 -11.18
CA LEU A 118 -8.98 0.77 -10.45
C LEU A 118 -9.10 2.02 -11.33
N ALA A 119 -10.28 2.65 -11.29
CA ALA A 119 -10.53 3.93 -11.93
C ALA A 119 -9.80 5.08 -11.19
N THR A 120 -9.66 6.23 -11.85
CA THR A 120 -8.94 7.40 -11.29
C THR A 120 -9.50 7.82 -9.94
N ASP A 121 -10.83 7.89 -9.82
CA ASP A 121 -11.53 8.28 -8.61
C ASP A 121 -11.42 7.24 -7.48
N GLU A 122 -11.19 5.97 -7.82
CA GLU A 122 -10.92 4.91 -6.83
C GLU A 122 -9.49 5.00 -6.29
N LYS A 123 -8.51 5.30 -7.16
CA LYS A 123 -7.12 5.50 -6.76
C LYS A 123 -6.97 6.73 -5.88
N GLU A 124 -7.60 7.85 -6.24
CA GLU A 124 -7.63 9.07 -5.41
C GLU A 124 -8.24 8.80 -4.03
N ALA A 125 -9.34 8.03 -3.99
CA ALA A 125 -9.97 7.62 -2.75
C ALA A 125 -9.04 6.75 -1.91
N LEU A 126 -8.37 5.77 -2.53
CA LEU A 126 -7.42 4.88 -1.87
C LEU A 126 -6.24 5.66 -1.26
N VAL A 127 -5.68 6.63 -1.98
CA VAL A 127 -4.64 7.53 -1.44
C VAL A 127 -5.16 8.33 -0.24
N ALA A 128 -6.39 8.86 -0.31
CA ALA A 128 -7.00 9.57 0.82
C ALA A 128 -7.12 8.66 2.05
N TYR A 129 -7.54 7.41 1.86
CA TYR A 129 -7.59 6.40 2.93
C TYR A 129 -6.20 6.12 3.52
N LEU A 130 -5.18 5.90 2.70
CA LEU A 130 -3.81 5.64 3.18
C LEU A 130 -3.25 6.79 4.02
N ARG A 131 -3.63 8.04 3.74
CA ARG A 131 -3.26 9.21 4.56
C ARG A 131 -3.94 9.24 5.94
N THR A 132 -4.94 8.40 6.18
CA THR A 132 -5.55 8.25 7.51
C THR A 132 -4.79 7.29 8.41
N LEU A 133 -3.95 6.42 7.83
CA LEU A 133 -3.26 5.33 8.52
C LEU A 133 -2.03 5.78 9.29
#